data_AF-A0A3D5KQF9-F1
#
_entry.id   AF-A0A3D5KQF9-F1
#
_cell.length_a   1.000
_cell.length_b   1.000
_cell.length_c   1.000
_cell.angle_alpha   90.00
_cell.angle_beta   90.00
_cell.angle_gamma   90.00
#
_symmetry.space_group_name_H-M   'P 1'
#
loop_
_entity.id
_entity.type
_entity.pdbx_description
1 polymer ?
#
loop_
_entity_poly.entity_id
_entity_poly.type
_entity_poly.pdbx_seq_one_letter_code
_entity_poly.pdbx_strand_id
1 'polypeptide(L)'
;DLEEELHDLEDALQVKYGEYLEEALQEVHDKLSPDTDILFPIAYLAKTYSITEANEFSVSGVEGVFVEVDSMPGKETKLVIVPNPLRIVLNTKDKQQVVWSAQ
;
A
#
# COMPACT_ATOMS: atom_id res chain seq x y z
N ASP A 1 11.84 -24.09 -2.20
CA ASP A 1 10.66 -24.10 -3.11
C ASP A 1 10.37 -22.66 -3.54
N LEU A 2 9.56 -22.37 -4.58
CA LEU A 2 9.26 -20.98 -4.96
C LEU A 2 8.58 -20.22 -3.81
N GLU A 3 7.76 -20.93 -3.04
CA GLU A 3 7.12 -20.40 -1.82
C GLU A 3 8.14 -20.00 -0.74
N GLU A 4 9.20 -20.78 -0.57
CA GLU A 4 10.26 -20.51 0.41
C GLU A 4 11.07 -19.27 0.01
N GLU A 5 11.41 -19.13 -1.27
CA GLU A 5 12.07 -17.92 -1.79
C GLU A 5 11.19 -16.68 -1.63
N LEU A 6 9.87 -16.81 -1.77
CA LEU A 6 8.93 -15.72 -1.51
C LEU A 6 8.92 -15.32 -0.04
N HIS A 7 8.82 -16.30 0.87
CA HIS A 7 8.86 -16.04 2.31
C HIS A 7 10.18 -15.38 2.74
N ASP A 8 11.33 -15.83 2.22
CA ASP A 8 12.63 -15.21 2.49
C ASP A 8 12.67 -13.72 2.08
N LEU A 9 12.02 -13.36 0.97
CA LEU A 9 11.92 -11.98 0.51
C LEU A 9 10.96 -11.15 1.36
N GLU A 10 9.82 -11.71 1.76
CA GLU A 10 8.86 -11.07 2.65
C GLU A 10 9.47 -10.78 4.03
N ASP A 11 10.17 -11.76 4.60
CA ASP A 11 10.90 -11.62 5.86
C ASP A 11 12.01 -10.58 5.75
N ALA A 12 12.78 -10.58 4.65
CA ALA A 12 13.82 -9.57 4.42
C ALA A 12 13.26 -8.15 4.33
N LEU A 13 12.09 -7.98 3.70
CA LEU A 13 11.39 -6.69 3.66
C LEU A 13 10.96 -6.28 5.07
N GLN A 14 10.32 -7.18 5.82
CA GLN A 14 9.81 -6.91 7.15
C GLN A 14 10.93 -6.56 8.13
N VAL A 15 12.03 -7.32 8.14
CA VAL A 15 13.18 -7.08 9.02
C VAL A 15 13.85 -5.74 8.72
N LYS A 16 13.97 -5.37 7.43
CA LYS A 16 14.73 -4.19 7.04
C LYS A 16 13.92 -2.90 7.02
N TYR A 17 12.63 -2.99 6.69
CA TYR A 17 11.78 -1.83 6.42
C TYR A 17 10.41 -1.90 7.10
N GLY A 18 10.07 -2.98 7.82
CA GLY A 18 8.77 -3.18 8.44
C GLY A 18 8.36 -2.01 9.33
N GLU A 19 9.20 -1.64 10.29
CA GLU A 19 8.94 -0.52 11.22
C GLU A 19 8.62 0.79 10.47
N TYR A 20 9.45 1.18 9.50
CA TYR A 20 9.24 2.40 8.71
C TYR A 20 7.94 2.37 7.89
N LEU A 21 7.62 1.23 7.27
CA LEU A 21 6.40 1.08 6.49
C LEU A 21 5.15 1.02 7.39
N GLU A 22 5.25 0.40 8.57
CA GLU A 22 4.18 0.38 9.57
C GLU A 22 3.90 1.78 10.10
N GLU A 23 4.92 2.58 10.40
CA GLU A 23 4.75 3.99 10.78
C GLU A 23 4.05 4.81 9.67
N ALA A 24 4.47 4.61 8.40
CA ALA A 24 3.83 5.27 7.25
C ALA A 24 2.36 4.86 7.08
N LEU A 25 2.05 3.56 7.26
CA LEU A 25 0.69 3.04 7.22
C LEU A 25 -0.14 3.57 8.39
N GLN A 26 0.42 3.64 9.60
CA GLN A 26 -0.24 4.23 10.77
C GLN A 26 -0.62 5.68 10.51
N GLU A 27 0.30 6.49 9.96
CA GLU A 27 -0.01 7.89 9.64
C GLU A 27 -1.17 8.02 8.64
N VAL A 28 -1.25 7.10 7.67
CA VAL A 28 -2.34 7.07 6.68
C VAL A 28 -3.66 6.62 7.33
N HIS A 29 -3.65 5.57 8.15
CA HIS A 29 -4.84 5.07 8.84
C HIS A 29 -5.37 6.07 9.85
N ASP A 30 -4.54 6.71 10.65
CA ASP A 30 -4.95 7.76 11.60
C ASP A 30 -5.73 8.90 10.92
N LYS A 31 -5.42 9.19 9.66
CA LYS A 31 -6.07 10.24 8.86
C LYS A 31 -7.34 9.79 8.14
N LEU A 32 -7.40 8.52 7.72
CA LEU A 32 -8.43 8.02 6.81
C LEU A 32 -9.44 7.09 7.47
N SER A 33 -8.98 6.25 8.41
CA SER A 33 -9.73 5.17 9.03
C SER A 33 -9.09 4.78 10.38
N PRO A 34 -9.15 5.66 11.40
CA PRO A 34 -8.45 5.46 12.68
C PRO A 34 -8.97 4.24 13.46
N ASP A 35 -10.19 3.77 13.14
CA ASP A 35 -10.84 2.63 13.80
C ASP A 35 -10.55 1.29 13.11
N THR A 36 -9.77 1.26 12.01
CA THR A 36 -9.43 0.03 11.26
C THR A 36 -8.09 -0.55 11.68
N ASP A 37 -8.05 -1.88 11.85
CA ASP A 37 -6.81 -2.60 12.10
C ASP A 37 -5.82 -2.47 10.94
N ILE A 38 -4.56 -2.17 11.26
CA ILE A 38 -3.47 -2.10 10.29
C ILE A 38 -2.88 -3.49 10.07
N LEU A 39 -2.81 -3.92 8.82
CA LEU A 39 -2.17 -5.18 8.43
C LEU A 39 -0.66 -5.02 8.28
N PHE A 40 0.07 -6.13 8.16
CA PHE A 40 1.49 -6.08 7.83
C PHE A 40 1.76 -5.37 6.49
N PRO A 41 2.89 -4.66 6.33
CA PRO A 41 3.23 -3.94 5.11
C PRO A 41 3.14 -4.76 3.83
N ILE A 42 3.53 -6.05 3.89
CA ILE A 42 3.45 -6.98 2.75
C ILE A 42 2.03 -7.11 2.18
N ALA A 43 0.99 -6.99 3.01
CA ALA A 43 -0.40 -7.08 2.58
C ALA A 43 -0.80 -5.92 1.65
N TYR A 44 -0.13 -4.76 1.78
CA TYR A 44 -0.38 -3.57 0.97
C TYR A 44 0.41 -3.55 -0.34
N LEU A 45 1.25 -4.55 -0.62
CA LEU A 45 1.91 -4.67 -1.92
C LEU A 45 0.91 -5.11 -3.00
N ALA A 46 0.99 -4.48 -4.17
CA ALA A 46 0.22 -4.94 -5.32
C ALA A 46 0.71 -6.30 -5.81
N LYS A 47 -0.21 -7.11 -6.32
CA LYS A 47 0.08 -8.36 -7.03
C LYS A 47 0.72 -8.10 -8.38
N THR A 48 0.37 -6.98 -9.01
CA THR A 48 0.90 -6.59 -10.32
C THR A 48 1.24 -5.10 -10.35
N TYR A 49 2.43 -4.80 -10.86
CA TYR A 49 2.86 -3.44 -11.16
C TYR A 49 3.09 -3.27 -12.67
N SER A 50 2.87 -2.05 -13.15
CA SER A 50 3.28 -1.60 -14.48
C SER A 50 4.36 -0.54 -14.33
N ILE A 51 5.26 -0.43 -15.31
CA ILE A 51 6.30 0.60 -15.34
C ILE A 51 5.88 1.65 -16.36
N THR A 52 5.87 2.91 -15.95
CA THR A 52 5.53 4.05 -16.82
C THR A 52 6.71 4.43 -17.70
N GLU A 53 6.48 5.30 -18.69
CA GLU A 53 7.55 5.84 -19.54
C GLU A 53 8.63 6.61 -18.76
N ALA A 54 8.28 7.11 -17.56
CA ALA A 54 9.20 7.77 -16.63
C ALA A 54 10.01 6.79 -15.75
N ASN A 55 9.91 5.48 -15.98
CA ASN A 55 10.54 4.43 -15.18
C ASN A 55 10.07 4.39 -13.70
N GLU A 56 8.81 4.75 -13.47
CA GLU A 56 8.15 4.69 -12.16
C GLU A 56 7.13 3.54 -12.13
N PHE A 57 6.97 2.91 -10.97
CA PHE A 57 5.93 1.89 -10.81
C PHE A 57 4.54 2.53 -10.71
N SER A 58 3.55 1.88 -11.29
CA SER A 58 2.14 2.19 -11.18
C SER A 58 1.34 0.89 -10.96
N VAL A 59 0.13 1.04 -10.43
CA VAL A 59 -0.75 -0.07 -10.06
C VAL A 59 -2.16 0.23 -10.55
N SER A 60 -2.94 -0.83 -10.83
CA SER A 60 -4.34 -0.66 -11.20
C SER A 60 -5.19 -0.30 -9.97
N GLY A 61 -6.36 0.32 -10.19
CA GLY A 61 -7.27 0.71 -9.10
C GLY A 61 -7.90 -0.45 -8.31
N VAL A 62 -7.70 -1.70 -8.73
CA VAL A 62 -8.22 -2.88 -8.01
C VAL A 62 -7.21 -3.48 -7.02
N GLU A 63 -5.95 -3.04 -7.08
CA GLU A 63 -4.88 -3.50 -6.20
C GLU A 63 -4.98 -2.87 -4.81
N GLY A 64 -4.43 -3.57 -3.81
CA GLY A 64 -4.34 -3.10 -2.43
C GLY A 64 -5.35 -3.72 -1.47
N VAL A 65 -5.25 -3.28 -0.22
CA VAL A 65 -6.08 -3.72 0.91
C VAL A 65 -7.30 -2.82 1.04
N PHE A 66 -8.47 -3.42 1.21
CA PHE A 66 -9.70 -2.66 1.46
C PHE A 66 -9.60 -1.88 2.78
N VAL A 67 -9.96 -0.60 2.74
CA VAL A 67 -10.09 0.25 3.92
C VAL A 67 -11.40 1.01 3.85
N GLU A 68 -12.04 1.23 4.99
CA GLU A 68 -13.24 2.07 5.08
C GLU A 68 -12.82 3.50 5.42
N VAL A 69 -12.92 4.42 4.46
CA VAL A 69 -12.52 5.81 4.67
C VAL A 69 -13.69 6.61 5.25
N ASP A 70 -13.50 7.26 6.40
CA ASP A 70 -14.55 8.02 7.11
C ASP A 70 -15.21 9.11 6.25
N SER A 71 -14.42 9.78 5.42
CA SER A 71 -14.91 10.83 4.50
C SER A 71 -15.66 10.28 3.29
N MET A 72 -15.66 8.96 3.08
CA MET A 72 -16.25 8.27 1.94
C MET A 72 -17.04 7.02 2.37
N PRO A 73 -18.04 7.15 3.26
CA PRO A 73 -18.76 6.01 3.80
C PRO A 73 -19.44 5.20 2.69
N GLY A 74 -19.29 3.87 2.77
CA GLY A 74 -19.87 2.93 1.80
C GLY A 74 -19.20 2.91 0.42
N LYS A 75 -18.07 3.61 0.23
CA LYS A 75 -17.27 3.50 -1.00
C LYS A 75 -16.23 2.39 -0.88
N GLU A 76 -16.03 1.66 -1.97
CA GLU A 76 -14.92 0.72 -2.07
C GLU A 76 -13.62 1.49 -2.27
N THR A 77 -12.78 1.50 -1.24
CA THR A 77 -11.46 2.14 -1.29
C THR A 77 -10.38 1.15 -0.87
N LYS A 78 -9.21 1.24 -1.51
CA LYS A 78 -8.08 0.34 -1.26
C LYS A 78 -6.79 1.11 -1.08
N LEU A 79 -5.97 0.71 -0.12
CA LEU A 79 -4.62 1.25 0.07
C LEU A 79 -3.59 0.30 -0.53
N VAL A 80 -2.63 0.87 -1.25
CA VAL A 80 -1.55 0.11 -1.90
C VAL A 80 -0.23 0.86 -1.80
N ILE A 81 0.84 0.15 -1.46
CA ILE A 81 2.21 0.65 -1.48
C ILE A 81 2.72 0.58 -2.92
N VAL A 82 3.31 1.66 -3.40
CA VAL A 82 3.94 1.74 -4.72
C VAL A 82 5.40 2.14 -4.55
N PRO A 83 6.37 1.32 -4.97
CA PRO A 83 7.79 1.64 -4.88
C PRO A 83 8.22 2.61 -6.00
N ASN A 84 9.39 3.24 -5.82
CA ASN A 84 10.11 4.05 -6.81
C ASN A 84 9.22 5.04 -7.63
N PRO A 85 8.93 6.24 -7.09
CA PRO A 85 9.21 6.68 -5.72
C PRO A 85 8.25 6.02 -4.70
N LEU A 86 8.76 5.73 -3.50
CA LEU A 86 8.00 5.07 -2.45
C LEU A 86 6.84 5.96 -1.97
N ARG A 87 5.61 5.46 -2.11
CA ARG A 87 4.37 6.17 -1.76
C ARG A 87 3.23 5.21 -1.46
N ILE A 88 2.23 5.69 -0.74
CA ILE A 88 0.98 4.98 -0.49
C ILE A 88 -0.12 5.65 -1.31
N VAL A 89 -0.85 4.84 -2.07
CA VAL A 89 -1.94 5.29 -2.95
C VAL A 89 -3.26 4.78 -2.41
N LEU A 90 -4.23 5.68 -2.29
CA LEU A 90 -5.63 5.36 -2.10
C LEU A 90 -6.30 5.20 -3.46
N ASN A 91 -6.65 3.97 -3.78
CA ASN A 91 -7.44 3.60 -4.93
C ASN A 91 -8.93 3.74 -4.59
N THR A 92 -9.65 4.44 -5.46
CA THR A 92 -11.12 4.48 -5.47
C THR A 92 -11.60 4.11 -6.87
N LYS A 93 -12.91 3.87 -7.03
CA LYS A 93 -13.51 3.58 -8.35
C LYS A 93 -13.20 4.64 -9.41
N ASP A 94 -13.13 5.90 -9.01
CA ASP A 94 -13.06 7.05 -9.92
C ASP A 94 -11.64 7.62 -10.06
N LYS A 95 -10.80 7.46 -9.03
CA LYS A 95 -9.48 8.07 -8.97
C LYS A 95 -8.49 7.30 -8.09
N GLN A 96 -7.21 7.49 -8.38
CA GLN A 96 -6.10 7.09 -7.52
C GLN A 96 -5.47 8.35 -6.93
N GLN A 97 -5.22 8.37 -5.63
CA GLN A 97 -4.66 9.52 -4.93
C GLN A 97 -3.47 9.10 -4.08
N VAL A 98 -2.35 9.79 -4.20
CA VAL A 98 -1.23 9.61 -3.28
C VAL A 98 -1.62 10.22 -1.94
N VAL A 99 -1.60 9.42 -0.87
CA VAL A 99 -1.98 9.82 0.49
C VAL A 99 -0.78 9.92 1.43
N TRP A 100 0.36 9.35 1.03
CA TRP A 100 1.63 9.48 1.70
C TRP A 100 2.77 9.26 0.69
N SER A 101 3.89 9.96 0.87
CA SER A 101 5.11 9.81 0.07
C SER A 101 6.32 9.84 0.99
N ALA A 102 7.29 8.97 0.74
CA ALA A 102 8.59 9.06 1.39
C ALA A 102 9.27 10.39 0.99
N GLN A 103 9.90 11.05 1.96
CA GLN A 103 10.69 12.26 1.73
C GLN A 103 12.05 11.96 1.12
#